data_AF-A0A932R7R9-F1
#
_entry.id   AF-A0A932R7R9-F1
#
_cell.length_a   1.000
_cell.length_b   1.000
_cell.length_c   1.000
_cell.angle_alpha   90.00
_cell.angle_beta   90.00
_cell.angle_gamma   90.00
#
_symmetry.space_group_name_H-M   'P 1'
#
loop_
_entity.id
_entity.type
_entity.pdbx_description
1 polymer ?
#
loop_
_entity_poly.entity_id
_entity_poly.type
_entity_poly.pdbx_seq_one_letter_code
_entity_poly.pdbx_strand_id
1 'polypeptide(L)' 'MTAMKDRFTVIELAALRNDLLQGGMIDSREAAELLQVFLMGRGYGVSPQAALDAAGRVEISGCSLPVLQRELEGLALVM' A
#
# COMPACT_ATOMS: atom_id res chain seq x y z
N MET A 1 17.32 17.23 -2.84
CA MET A 1 17.07 15.78 -2.84
C MET A 1 16.50 15.45 -1.47
N THR A 2 15.24 15.07 -1.25
CA THR A 2 14.25 14.31 -2.02
C THR A 2 12.87 14.61 -1.43
N ALA A 3 11.99 15.28 -2.18
CA ALA A 3 10.57 15.46 -1.84
C ALA A 3 9.75 14.21 -2.25
N MET A 4 10.30 13.01 -2.03
CA MET A 4 9.64 11.75 -2.41
C MET A 4 8.86 11.12 -1.24
N LYS A 5 9.16 11.55 0.00
CA LYS A 5 8.65 10.98 1.27
C LYS A 5 7.23 11.44 1.66
N ASP A 6 6.59 12.27 0.85
CA ASP A 6 5.30 12.89 1.18
C ASP A 6 4.23 12.66 0.09
N ARG A 7 4.34 11.58 -0.70
CA ARG A 7 3.29 11.22 -1.69
C ARG A 7 1.98 10.81 -1.02
N PHE A 8 2.07 10.30 0.20
CA PHE A 8 0.93 9.90 1.03
C PHE A 8 1.10 10.50 2.41
N THR A 9 0.04 11.12 2.93
CA THR A 9 0.05 11.65 4.29
C THR A 9 -0.04 10.52 5.30
N VAL A 10 0.48 10.76 6.51
CA VAL A 10 0.39 9.80 7.62
C VAL A 10 -1.08 9.44 7.95
N ILE A 11 -2.00 10.38 7.78
CA ILE A 11 -3.44 10.17 8.02
C ILE A 11 -4.00 9.16 7.02
N GLU A 12 -3.71 9.32 5.74
CA GLU A 12 -4.16 8.40 4.68
C GLU A 12 -3.57 7.00 4.86
N LEU A 13 -2.28 6.92 5.21
CA LEU A 13 -1.61 5.65 5.49
C LEU A 13 -2.18 4.96 6.73
N ALA A 14 -2.53 5.71 7.76
CA ALA A 14 -3.13 5.16 8.97
C ALA A 14 -4.56 4.64 8.70
N ALA A 15 -5.34 5.35 7.88
CA ALA A 15 -6.66 4.90 7.45
C ALA A 15 -6.57 3.60 6.64
N LEU A 16 -5.72 3.57 5.60
CA LEU A 16 -5.50 2.38 4.79
C LEU A 16 -5.01 1.19 5.61
N ARG A 17 -4.11 1.42 6.57
CA ARG A 17 -3.66 0.37 7.50
C ARG A 17 -4.82 -0.19 8.32
N ASN A 18 -5.72 0.66 8.82
CA ASN A 18 -6.89 0.18 9.55
C ASN A 18 -7.80 -0.64 8.64
N ASP A 19 -8.01 -0.23 7.39
CA ASP A 19 -8.78 -1.01 6.41
C ASP A 19 -8.14 -2.39 6.17
N LEU A 20 -6.82 -2.44 6.00
CA LEU A 20 -6.06 -3.70 5.86
C LEU A 20 -6.16 -4.59 7.11
N LEU A 21 -6.17 -4.01 8.31
CA LEU A 21 -6.33 -4.75 9.56
C LEU A 21 -7.78 -5.21 9.78
N GLN A 22 -8.76 -4.45 9.31
CA GLN A 22 -10.20 -4.77 9.42
C GLN A 22 -10.70 -5.75 8.36
N GLY A 23 -10.12 -5.74 7.16
CA GLY A 23 -10.43 -6.68 6.07
C GLY A 23 -10.03 -8.14 6.36
N GLY A 24 -9.35 -8.37 7.48
CA GLY A 24 -8.89 -9.69 7.89
C GLY A 24 -7.47 -9.95 7.39
N MET A 25 -6.54 -10.09 8.33
CA MET A 25 -5.09 -10.25 8.11
C MET A 25 -4.68 -11.57 7.37
N ILE A 26 -5.51 -12.16 6.51
CA ILE A 26 -5.31 -13.53 5.99
C ILE A 26 -5.39 -13.63 4.46
N ASP A 27 -6.06 -12.71 3.75
CA ASP A 27 -6.13 -12.74 2.29
C ASP A 27 -5.27 -11.64 1.66
N SER A 28 -4.00 -11.97 1.35
CA SER A 28 -3.07 -11.06 0.67
C SER A 28 -3.63 -10.51 -0.65
N ARG A 29 -4.60 -11.21 -1.26
CA ARG A 29 -5.31 -10.76 -2.46
C ARG A 29 -6.24 -9.59 -2.19
N GLU A 30 -7.01 -9.63 -1.11
CA GLU A 30 -7.91 -8.52 -0.73
C GLU A 30 -7.09 -7.29 -0.32
N ALA A 31 -5.99 -7.51 0.41
CA ALA A 31 -5.03 -6.46 0.69
C ALA A 31 -4.45 -5.84 -0.60
N ALA A 32 -4.10 -6.67 -1.59
CA ALA A 32 -3.62 -6.18 -2.88
C ALA A 32 -4.66 -5.35 -3.64
N GLU A 33 -5.95 -5.70 -3.56
CA GLU A 33 -7.04 -4.92 -4.14
C GLU A 33 -7.18 -3.56 -3.44
N LEU A 34 -7.11 -3.52 -2.11
CA LEU A 34 -7.13 -2.27 -1.35
C LEU A 34 -5.96 -1.35 -1.71
N LEU A 35 -4.74 -1.89 -1.82
CA LEU A 35 -3.57 -1.13 -2.26
C LEU A 35 -3.75 -0.59 -3.69
N GLN A 36 -4.32 -1.38 -4.59
CA GLN A 36 -4.60 -0.96 -5.97
C GLN A 36 -5.65 0.15 -6.01
N VAL A 37 -6.78 -0.01 -5.35
CA VAL A 37 -7.85 0.99 -5.31
C VAL A 37 -7.34 2.31 -4.71
N PHE A 38 -6.55 2.23 -3.63
CA PHE A 38 -5.94 3.41 -3.01
C PHE A 38 -5.02 4.17 -3.95
N LEU A 39 -4.22 3.46 -4.75
CA LEU A 39 -3.27 4.05 -5.70
C LEU A 39 -3.97 4.54 -6.98
N MET A 40 -4.94 3.78 -7.50
CA MET A 40 -5.78 4.20 -8.64
C MET A 40 -6.58 5.46 -8.32
N GLY A 41 -7.11 5.58 -7.09
CA GLY A 41 -7.78 6.79 -6.61
C GLY A 41 -6.88 8.04 -6.59
N ARG A 42 -5.57 7.89 -6.71
CA ARG A 42 -4.56 8.97 -6.80
C ARG A 42 -3.94 9.11 -8.18
N GLY A 43 -4.43 8.37 -9.17
CA GLY A 43 -3.95 8.42 -10.55
C GLY A 43 -2.73 7.54 -10.84
N TYR A 44 -2.36 6.63 -9.93
CA TYR A 44 -1.29 5.68 -10.18
C TYR A 44 -1.84 4.39 -10.81
N GLY A 45 -1.25 3.97 -11.94
CA GLY A 45 -1.48 2.64 -12.51
C GLY A 45 -0.63 1.62 -11.77
N VAL A 46 -1.23 0.52 -11.31
CA VAL A 46 -0.55 -0.50 -10.53
C VAL A 46 -0.79 -1.87 -11.16
N SER A 47 0.28 -2.63 -11.35
CA SER A 47 0.20 -4.03 -11.77
C SER A 47 -0.42 -4.88 -10.65
N PRO A 48 -1.40 -5.77 -10.95
CA PRO A 48 -1.98 -6.68 -9.96
C PRO A 48 -0.94 -7.57 -9.28
N GLN A 49 0.13 -7.96 -10.00
CA GLN A 49 1.22 -8.76 -9.44
C GLN A 49 2.05 -7.93 -8.45
N ALA A 50 2.39 -6.69 -8.82
CA ALA A 50 3.16 -5.80 -7.95
C ALA A 50 2.40 -5.48 -6.66
N ALA A 51 1.09 -5.25 -6.77
CA ALA A 51 0.22 -5.04 -5.62
C ALA A 51 0.17 -6.25 -4.68
N LEU A 52 0.11 -7.47 -5.24
CA LEU A 52 0.13 -8.71 -4.47
C LEU A 52 1.46 -8.90 -3.72
N ASP A 53 2.58 -8.66 -4.39
CA ASP A 53 3.90 -8.72 -3.78
C ASP A 53 4.06 -7.70 -2.65
N ALA A 54 3.56 -6.48 -2.84
CA ALA A 54 3.55 -5.43 -1.83
C ALA A 54 2.65 -5.80 -0.64
N ALA A 55 1.45 -6.33 -0.91
CA ALA A 55 0.51 -6.78 0.11
C ALA A 55 1.14 -7.86 1.00
N GLY A 56 1.78 -8.88 0.40
CA GLY A 56 2.50 -9.90 1.16
C GLY A 56 3.62 -9.34 2.04
N ARG A 57 4.38 -8.35 1.56
CA ARG A 57 5.42 -7.67 2.37
C ARG A 57 4.83 -6.85 3.51
N VAL A 58 3.74 -6.13 3.27
CA VAL A 58 3.01 -5.38 4.30
C VAL A 58 2.45 -6.32 5.35
N GLU A 59 1.86 -7.44 4.95
CA GLU A 59 1.30 -8.48 5.81
C GLU A 59 2.37 -9.11 6.72
N ILE A 60 3.49 -9.57 6.15
CA ILE A 60 4.63 -10.13 6.91
C ILE A 60 5.19 -9.12 7.93
N SER A 61 5.09 -7.82 7.64
CA SER A 61 5.54 -6.76 8.56
C SER A 61 4.54 -6.43 9.68
N GLY A 62 3.38 -7.11 9.75
CA GLY A 62 2.30 -6.79 10.68
C GLY A 62 1.60 -5.47 10.34
N CYS A 63 1.46 -5.15 9.05
CA CYS A 63 0.90 -3.88 8.56
C CYS A 63 1.60 -2.65 9.15
N SER A 64 2.94 -2.70 9.29
CA SER A 64 3.67 -1.56 9.85
C SER A 64 3.57 -0.35 8.93
N LEU A 65 3.29 0.82 9.52
CA LEU A 65 3.12 2.07 8.77
C LEU A 65 4.33 2.45 7.91
N PRO A 66 5.59 2.29 8.39
CA PRO A 66 6.78 2.58 7.57
C PRO A 66 6.95 1.63 6.38
N VAL A 67 6.58 0.35 6.53
CA VAL A 67 6.62 -0.62 5.42
C VAL A 67 5.51 -0.30 4.43
N LEU A 68 4.29 -0.03 4.90
CA LEU A 68 3.18 0.38 4.04
C LEU A 68 3.53 1.60 3.18
N GLN A 69 4.11 2.63 3.79
CA GLN A 69 4.57 3.81 3.07
C GLN A 69 5.59 3.45 1.98
N ARG A 70 6.63 2.70 2.35
CA ARG A 70 7.70 2.29 1.43
C ARG A 70 7.15 1.49 0.24
N GLU A 71 6.25 0.56 0.50
CA GLU A 71 5.66 -0.29 -0.53
C GLU A 71 4.78 0.53 -1.49
N LEU A 72 3.91 1.40 -0.97
CA LEU A 72 3.10 2.29 -1.80
C LEU A 72 3.93 3.26 -2.63
N GLU A 73 4.99 3.82 -2.05
CA GLU A 73 5.94 4.68 -2.77
C GLU A 73 6.67 3.91 -3.88
N GLY A 74 7.00 2.64 -3.64
CA GLY A 74 7.57 1.74 -4.64
C GLY A 74 6.59 1.46 -5.78
N LEU A 75 5.34 1.11 -5.47
CA LEU A 75 4.29 0.86 -6.46
C LEU A 75 4.03 2.10 -7.34
N ALA A 76 3.99 3.28 -6.73
CA ALA A 76 3.79 4.54 -7.42
C ALA A 76 5.01 5.01 -8.25
N LEU A 77 6.17 4.33 -8.15
CA LEU A 77 7.37 4.61 -8.96
C LEU A 77 7.47 3.74 -10.21
N VAL A 78 6.79 2.59 -10.22
CA VAL A 78 6.76 1.67 -11.37
C VAL A 78 5.68 2.17 -12.33
N MET A 79 5.98 3.26 -13.04
CA MET A 79 5.22 3.70 -14.22
C MET A 79 5.69 2.94 -15.46
#